data_AF-A0AAN8FRN0-F1
#
_entry.id   AF-A0AAN8FRN0-F1
#
_cell.length_a   1.000
_cell.length_b   1.000
_cell.length_c   1.000
_cell.angle_alpha   90.00
_cell.angle_beta   90.00
_cell.angle_gamma   90.00
#
_symmetry.space_group_name_H-M   'P 1'
#
loop_
_entity.id
_entity.type
_entity.pdbx_description
1 polymer ?
#
loop_
_entity_poly.entity_id
_entity_poly.type
_entity_poly.pdbx_seq_one_letter_code
_entity_poly.pdbx_strand_id
1 'polypeptide(L)'
;MSAVEDVLLCLCQLTIILVLVIFVGIPLVVTLFPNIMVKLFFLNFRKIPMTDYANVSANNVQSIGRAFYLRGQQGNLGVWHMLPMSMSADYREKGIHPNGEEMEKSLALTKHPVVVYLHGNSCDRTFSHRVELYNTLNKLDYHVVTFDYRGYGDSEGDPTEP
;
A
#
# COMPACT_ATOMS: atom_id res chain seq x y z
N MET A 1 47.87 1.78 -32.88
CA MET A 1 48.07 1.12 -31.58
C MET A 1 47.60 1.99 -30.42
N SER A 2 47.92 3.29 -30.39
CA SER A 2 47.49 4.21 -29.32
C SER A 2 45.98 4.26 -29.05
N ALA A 3 45.15 4.41 -30.08
CA ALA A 3 43.70 4.58 -29.87
C ALA A 3 43.01 3.37 -29.20
N VAL A 4 43.53 2.15 -29.40
CA VAL A 4 42.97 0.95 -28.76
C VAL A 4 43.40 0.86 -27.30
N GLU A 5 44.65 1.24 -27.00
CA GLU A 5 45.20 1.29 -25.64
C GLU A 5 44.49 2.37 -24.81
N ASP A 6 44.25 3.55 -25.39
CA ASP A 6 43.53 4.66 -24.74
C ASP A 6 42.09 4.27 -24.40
N VAL A 7 41.40 3.57 -25.32
CA VAL A 7 40.05 3.04 -25.08
C VAL A 7 40.06 2.00 -23.97
N LEU A 8 41.03 1.07 -23.97
CA LEU A 8 41.15 0.04 -22.93
C LEU A 8 41.40 0.67 -21.55
N LEU A 9 42.27 1.68 -21.45
CA LEU A 9 42.54 2.41 -20.22
C LEU A 9 41.29 3.12 -19.69
N CYS A 10 40.54 3.80 -20.56
CA CYS A 10 39.26 4.42 -20.20
C CYS A 10 38.26 3.40 -19.62
N LEU A 11 38.14 2.22 -20.26
CA LEU A 11 37.26 1.16 -19.80
C LEU A 11 37.69 0.60 -18.44
N CYS A 12 38.99 0.40 -18.23
CA CYS A 12 39.53 -0.04 -16.94
C CYS A 12 39.24 0.99 -15.83
N GLN A 13 39.49 2.28 -16.09
CA GLN A 13 39.20 3.36 -15.14
C GLN A 13 37.71 3.43 -14.79
N LEU A 14 36.83 3.37 -15.81
CA LEU A 14 35.38 3.35 -15.60
C LEU A 14 34.96 2.16 -14.75
N THR A 15 35.52 0.97 -15.03
CA THR A 15 35.21 -0.25 -14.27
C THR A 15 35.65 -0.12 -12.81
N ILE A 16 36.85 0.40 -12.55
CA ILE A 16 37.35 0.63 -11.18
C ILE A 16 36.45 1.62 -10.43
N ILE A 17 36.06 2.71 -11.08
CA ILE A 17 35.14 3.70 -10.49
C ILE A 17 33.80 3.05 -10.15
N LEU A 18 33.24 2.24 -11.05
CA LEU A 18 31.98 1.51 -10.82
C LEU A 18 32.09 0.56 -9.63
N VAL A 19 33.18 -0.20 -9.54
CA VAL A 19 33.46 -1.10 -8.40
C VAL A 19 33.55 -0.30 -7.10
N LEU A 20 34.29 0.81 -7.07
CA LEU A 20 34.39 1.66 -5.89
C LEU A 20 33.04 2.26 -5.48
N VAL A 21 32.24 2.72 -6.44
CA VAL A 21 30.90 3.24 -6.16
C VAL A 21 29.98 2.15 -5.61
N ILE A 22 29.96 0.96 -6.20
CA ILE A 22 29.06 -0.13 -5.78
C ILE A 22 29.45 -0.70 -4.42
N PHE A 23 30.74 -0.96 -4.19
CA PHE A 23 31.19 -1.69 -3.01
C PHE A 23 31.65 -0.80 -1.86
N VAL A 24 31.91 0.49 -2.10
CA VAL A 24 32.32 1.45 -1.06
C VAL A 24 31.32 2.60 -0.97
N GLY A 25 31.04 3.26 -2.09
CA GLY A 25 30.17 4.45 -2.13
C GLY A 25 28.74 4.18 -1.65
N ILE A 26 28.05 3.20 -2.26
CA ILE A 26 26.68 2.84 -1.91
C ILE A 26 26.58 2.38 -0.45
N PRO A 27 27.38 1.41 0.05
CA PRO A 27 27.36 1.03 1.46
C PRO A 27 27.64 2.20 2.41
N LEU A 28 28.57 3.11 2.07
CA LEU A 28 28.85 4.28 2.90
C LEU A 28 27.64 5.23 2.97
N VAL A 29 27.00 5.55 1.85
CA VAL A 29 25.78 6.39 1.84
C VAL A 29 24.66 5.72 2.64
N VAL A 30 24.46 4.43 2.45
CA VAL A 30 23.44 3.63 3.13
C VAL A 30 23.65 3.58 4.64
N THR A 31 24.89 3.43 5.09
CA THR A 31 25.24 3.38 6.51
C THR A 31 25.19 4.77 7.18
N LEU A 32 25.59 5.83 6.47
CA LEU A 32 25.52 7.20 6.97
C LEU A 32 24.09 7.76 6.97
N PHE A 33 23.22 7.28 6.06
CA PHE A 33 21.86 7.78 5.89
C PHE A 33 20.82 6.65 5.90
N PRO A 34 20.53 6.07 7.08
CA PRO A 34 19.60 4.93 7.20
C PRO A 34 18.17 5.24 6.72
N ASN A 35 17.74 6.50 6.79
CA ASN A 35 16.44 6.93 6.25
C ASN A 35 16.32 6.72 4.73
N ILE A 36 17.44 6.73 4.00
CA ILE A 36 17.45 6.41 2.57
C ILE A 36 17.15 4.92 2.39
N MET A 37 17.74 4.04 3.21
CA MET A 37 17.45 2.60 3.15
C MET A 37 15.99 2.29 3.44
N VAL A 38 15.42 2.89 4.50
CA VAL A 38 14.00 2.69 4.85
C VAL A 38 13.12 3.06 3.66
N LYS A 39 13.35 4.22 3.02
CA LYS A 39 12.58 4.64 1.85
C LYS A 39 12.82 3.75 0.63
N LEU A 40 14.05 3.31 0.39
CA LEU A 40 14.36 2.39 -0.72
C LEU A 40 13.71 1.02 -0.54
N PHE A 41 13.63 0.53 0.70
CA PHE A 41 13.09 -0.78 1.01
C PHE A 41 11.55 -0.77 1.00
N PHE A 42 10.92 0.16 1.72
CA PHE A 42 9.46 0.21 1.89
C PHE A 42 8.75 1.02 0.81
N LEU A 43 9.44 1.91 0.10
CA LEU A 43 8.86 2.71 -0.98
C LEU A 43 7.54 3.43 -0.57
N ASN A 44 7.38 3.72 0.73
CA ASN A 44 6.16 4.24 1.35
C ASN A 44 5.87 5.70 0.99
N PHE A 45 6.86 6.38 0.39
CA PHE A 45 6.70 7.71 -0.19
C PHE A 45 5.91 7.70 -1.51
N ARG A 46 5.76 6.54 -2.17
CA ARG A 46 4.95 6.40 -3.38
C ARG A 46 3.48 6.43 -2.95
N LYS A 47 2.80 7.54 -3.22
CA LYS A 47 1.35 7.69 -2.96
C LYS A 47 0.63 7.98 -4.27
N ILE A 48 -0.62 7.54 -4.38
CA ILE A 48 -1.46 7.90 -5.52
C ILE A 48 -1.90 9.37 -5.34
N PRO A 49 -1.64 10.26 -6.32
CA PRO A 49 -1.94 11.68 -6.18
C PRO A 49 -3.44 11.94 -6.16
N MET A 50 -3.87 12.95 -5.38
CA MET A 50 -5.27 13.39 -5.27
C MET A 50 -6.25 12.30 -4.81
N THR A 51 -5.77 11.38 -3.97
CA THR A 51 -6.57 10.29 -3.41
C THR A 51 -7.44 10.75 -2.25
N ASP A 52 -8.74 10.44 -2.31
CA ASP A 52 -9.66 10.58 -1.17
C ASP A 52 -9.75 9.25 -0.42
N TYR A 53 -9.01 9.15 0.68
CA TYR A 53 -8.99 7.95 1.52
C TYR A 53 -10.26 7.77 2.36
N ALA A 54 -11.07 8.82 2.53
CA ALA A 54 -12.32 8.73 3.28
C ALA A 54 -13.46 8.16 2.41
N ASN A 55 -13.37 8.32 1.09
CA ASN A 55 -14.37 7.84 0.14
C ASN A 55 -13.90 6.58 -0.60
N VAL A 56 -14.29 5.42 -0.09
CA VAL A 56 -13.93 4.10 -0.65
C VAL A 56 -14.36 3.99 -2.14
N SER A 57 -15.56 4.45 -2.48
CA SER A 57 -16.12 4.38 -3.84
C SER A 57 -15.40 5.30 -4.83
N ALA A 58 -14.83 6.42 -4.39
CA ALA A 58 -14.03 7.31 -5.23
C ALA A 58 -12.76 6.64 -5.79
N ASN A 59 -12.36 5.50 -5.20
CA ASN A 59 -11.18 4.74 -5.58
C ASN A 59 -11.52 3.49 -6.41
N ASN A 60 -12.64 3.48 -7.14
CA ASN A 60 -13.11 2.38 -8.00
C ASN A 60 -13.46 1.08 -7.26
N VAL A 61 -13.70 1.15 -5.95
CA VAL A 61 -14.30 0.04 -5.22
C VAL A 61 -15.79 -0.05 -5.57
N GLN A 62 -16.21 -1.24 -6.01
CA GLN A 62 -17.57 -1.51 -6.50
C GLN A 62 -18.53 -1.87 -5.38
N SER A 63 -18.04 -2.32 -4.23
CA SER A 63 -18.88 -2.63 -3.07
C SER A 63 -19.10 -1.39 -2.20
N ILE A 64 -20.18 -1.37 -1.41
CA ILE A 64 -20.32 -0.37 -0.34
C ILE A 64 -19.19 -0.61 0.67
N GLY A 65 -18.51 0.47 1.04
CA GLY A 65 -17.46 0.42 2.05
C GLY A 65 -17.42 1.68 2.90
N ARG A 66 -16.72 1.58 4.03
CA ARG A 66 -16.45 2.68 4.95
C ARG A 66 -14.94 2.82 5.18
N ALA A 67 -14.51 4.05 5.40
CA ALA A 67 -13.18 4.36 5.90
C ALA A 67 -13.24 4.69 7.39
N PHE A 68 -12.25 4.23 8.14
CA PHE A 68 -12.08 4.57 9.55
C PHE A 68 -10.59 4.44 9.93
N TYR A 69 -10.25 4.85 11.15
CA TYR A 69 -8.89 4.78 11.65
C TYR A 69 -8.79 3.87 12.86
N LEU A 70 -7.79 2.98 12.85
CA LEU A 70 -7.37 2.26 14.04
C LEU A 70 -6.32 3.08 14.79
N ARG A 71 -6.50 3.26 16.10
CA ARG A 71 -5.56 3.97 16.96
C ARG A 71 -4.46 3.03 17.44
N GLY A 72 -3.24 3.22 16.93
CA GLY A 72 -2.04 2.52 17.38
C GLY A 72 -1.20 3.36 18.35
N GLN A 73 -0.21 2.72 18.96
CA GLN A 73 0.74 3.37 19.89
C GLN A 73 1.51 4.54 19.24
N GLN A 74 1.74 4.45 17.93
CA GLN A 74 2.56 5.40 17.22
C GLN A 74 1.78 6.13 16.11
N GLY A 75 0.46 6.27 16.27
CA GLY A 75 -0.42 7.02 15.38
C GLY A 75 -1.59 6.21 14.80
N ASN A 76 -2.37 6.87 13.98
CA ASN A 76 -3.55 6.32 13.32
C ASN A 76 -3.18 5.50 12.08
N LEU A 77 -3.88 4.37 11.89
CA LEU A 77 -3.80 3.57 10.67
C LEU A 77 -5.13 3.70 9.91
N GLY A 78 -5.07 4.12 8.65
CA GLY A 78 -6.22 4.20 7.77
C GLY A 78 -6.69 2.81 7.35
N VAL A 79 -7.98 2.55 7.50
CA VAL A 79 -8.61 1.24 7.25
C VAL A 79 -9.84 1.42 6.38
N TRP A 80 -10.03 0.49 5.44
CA TRP A 80 -11.26 0.30 4.70
C TRP A 80 -11.91 -1.03 5.08
N HIS A 81 -13.22 -0.99 5.25
CA HIS A 81 -14.08 -2.17 5.33
C HIS A 81 -15.11 -2.12 4.22
N MET A 82 -15.13 -3.14 3.39
CA MET A 82 -16.03 -3.31 2.25
C MET A 82 -16.94 -4.50 2.48
N LEU A 83 -18.23 -4.33 2.18
CA LEU A 83 -19.24 -5.36 2.34
C LEU A 83 -19.17 -6.44 1.24
N PRO A 84 -19.74 -7.64 1.47
CA PRO A 84 -20.10 -8.58 0.42
C PRO A 84 -20.92 -7.92 -0.68
N MET A 85 -20.75 -8.35 -1.93
CA MET A 85 -21.45 -7.75 -3.07
C MET A 85 -22.97 -7.90 -2.95
N SER A 86 -23.46 -9.06 -2.49
CA SER A 86 -24.89 -9.30 -2.27
C SER A 86 -25.49 -8.31 -1.28
N MET A 87 -24.80 -8.09 -0.15
CA MET A 87 -25.25 -7.16 0.89
C MET A 87 -25.22 -5.71 0.40
N SER A 88 -24.16 -5.33 -0.33
CA SER A 88 -24.09 -4.03 -0.99
C SER A 88 -25.22 -3.81 -1.99
N ALA A 89 -25.63 -4.84 -2.74
CA ALA A 89 -26.75 -4.77 -3.65
C ALA A 89 -28.07 -4.54 -2.90
N ASP A 90 -28.31 -5.25 -1.80
CA ASP A 90 -29.50 -5.08 -0.96
C ASP A 90 -29.64 -3.64 -0.43
N TYR A 91 -28.54 -3.04 0.04
CA TYR A 91 -28.53 -1.65 0.50
C TYR A 91 -28.81 -0.66 -0.64
N ARG A 92 -28.22 -0.89 -1.82
CA ARG A 92 -28.44 -0.07 -3.02
C ARG A 92 -29.88 -0.14 -3.52
N GLU A 93 -30.47 -1.33 -3.56
CA GLU A 93 -31.86 -1.54 -3.96
C GLU A 93 -32.82 -0.78 -3.03
N LYS A 94 -32.52 -0.76 -1.73
CA LYS A 94 -33.27 0.01 -0.73
C LYS A 94 -32.98 1.52 -0.77
N GLY A 95 -32.01 1.97 -1.56
CA GLY A 95 -31.60 3.37 -1.63
C GLY A 95 -30.99 3.93 -0.34
N ILE A 96 -30.45 3.07 0.53
CA ILE A 96 -29.88 3.44 1.82
C ILE A 96 -28.41 3.06 1.92
N HIS A 97 -27.63 3.86 2.63
CA HIS A 97 -26.26 3.51 2.97
C HIS A 97 -26.22 3.01 4.42
N PRO A 98 -25.57 1.87 4.71
CA PRO A 98 -25.42 1.39 6.08
C PRO A 98 -24.66 2.42 6.91
N ASN A 99 -25.13 2.64 8.13
CA ASN A 99 -24.40 3.45 9.11
C ASN A 99 -23.26 2.65 9.75
N GLY A 100 -22.45 3.31 10.59
CA GLY A 100 -21.30 2.66 11.23
C GLY A 100 -21.65 1.44 12.09
N GLU A 101 -22.77 1.47 12.81
CA GLU A 101 -23.22 0.37 13.67
C GLU A 101 -23.69 -0.84 12.85
N GLU A 102 -24.41 -0.59 11.75
CA GLU A 102 -24.81 -1.65 10.81
C GLU A 102 -23.61 -2.30 10.14
N MET A 103 -22.61 -1.49 9.75
CA MET A 103 -21.36 -1.99 9.22
C MET A 103 -20.62 -2.87 10.25
N GLU A 104 -20.54 -2.48 11.52
CA GLU A 104 -19.95 -3.34 12.58
C GLU A 104 -20.74 -4.64 12.76
N LYS A 105 -22.06 -4.55 12.87
CA LYS A 105 -22.94 -5.73 13.04
C LYS A 105 -22.79 -6.71 11.88
N SER A 106 -22.57 -6.22 10.66
CA SER A 106 -22.38 -7.08 9.49
C SER A 106 -21.17 -8.01 9.63
N LEU A 107 -20.08 -7.56 10.28
CA LEU A 107 -18.87 -8.38 10.50
C LEU A 107 -19.11 -9.54 11.47
N ALA A 108 -20.13 -9.46 12.33
CA ALA A 108 -20.49 -10.54 13.24
C ALA A 108 -21.31 -11.65 12.56
N LEU A 109 -21.79 -11.43 11.33
CA LEU A 109 -22.56 -12.41 10.59
C LEU A 109 -21.65 -13.51 10.03
N THR A 110 -21.85 -14.76 10.46
CA THR A 110 -21.05 -15.90 10.00
C THR A 110 -21.35 -16.34 8.56
N LYS A 111 -22.38 -15.77 7.93
CA LYS A 111 -22.79 -16.08 6.56
C LYS A 111 -21.73 -15.69 5.52
N HIS A 112 -21.01 -14.60 5.76
CA HIS A 112 -20.05 -14.04 4.81
C HIS A 112 -18.66 -14.05 5.42
N PRO A 113 -17.69 -14.80 4.84
CA PRO A 113 -16.33 -14.81 5.36
C PRO A 113 -15.67 -13.43 5.30
N VAL A 114 -14.75 -13.19 6.24
CA VAL A 114 -13.97 -11.95 6.31
C VAL A 114 -12.56 -12.21 5.82
N VAL A 115 -12.14 -11.46 4.81
CA VAL A 115 -10.76 -11.43 4.32
C VAL A 115 -10.09 -10.17 4.85
N VAL A 116 -9.04 -10.36 5.66
CA VAL A 116 -8.13 -9.29 6.04
C VAL A 116 -6.99 -9.26 5.04
N TYR A 117 -6.95 -8.20 4.22
CA TYR A 117 -5.92 -8.03 3.20
C TYR A 117 -4.84 -7.06 3.69
N LEU A 118 -3.61 -7.55 3.63
CA LEU A 118 -2.39 -6.84 4.00
C LEU A 118 -1.59 -6.61 2.73
N HIS A 119 -1.47 -5.35 2.31
CA HIS A 119 -0.84 -5.04 1.03
C HIS A 119 0.68 -5.25 1.06
N GLY A 120 1.30 -5.39 -0.11
CA GLY A 120 2.76 -5.55 -0.21
C GLY A 120 3.53 -4.23 -0.18
N ASN A 121 4.79 -4.29 -0.62
CA ASN A 121 5.66 -3.12 -0.76
C ASN A 121 5.10 -2.08 -1.75
N SER A 122 5.51 -0.81 -1.59
CA SER A 122 5.12 0.36 -2.41
C SER A 122 3.64 0.72 -2.41
N CYS A 123 3.33 1.99 -2.65
CA CYS A 123 1.95 2.48 -2.81
C CYS A 123 1.07 2.14 -1.60
N ASP A 124 -0.21 2.46 -1.70
CA ASP A 124 -1.16 2.36 -0.59
C ASP A 124 -2.38 1.50 -0.99
N ARG A 125 -3.34 1.36 -0.08
CA ARG A 125 -4.54 0.53 -0.25
C ARG A 125 -5.39 0.91 -1.45
N THR A 126 -5.16 2.09 -2.06
CA THR A 126 -5.92 2.58 -3.22
C THR A 126 -5.34 2.14 -4.57
N PHE A 127 -4.19 1.45 -4.58
CA PHE A 127 -3.53 1.09 -5.83
C PHE A 127 -4.38 0.13 -6.67
N SER A 128 -4.47 0.35 -7.98
CA SER A 128 -5.51 -0.22 -8.85
C SER A 128 -5.62 -1.74 -8.81
N HIS A 129 -4.50 -2.46 -8.87
CA HIS A 129 -4.53 -3.93 -8.82
C HIS A 129 -5.03 -4.47 -7.46
N ARG A 130 -4.87 -3.69 -6.38
CA ARG A 130 -5.37 -4.03 -5.05
C ARG A 130 -6.88 -3.80 -5.00
N VAL A 131 -7.35 -2.68 -5.56
CA VAL A 131 -8.78 -2.40 -5.73
C VAL A 131 -9.48 -3.50 -6.55
N GLU A 132 -8.85 -3.96 -7.64
CA GLU A 132 -9.37 -5.09 -8.44
C GLU A 132 -9.47 -6.39 -7.62
N LEU A 133 -8.49 -6.66 -6.75
CA LEU A 133 -8.54 -7.78 -5.81
C LEU A 133 -9.73 -7.62 -4.84
N TYR A 134 -9.93 -6.45 -4.24
CA TYR A 134 -11.05 -6.22 -3.33
C TYR A 134 -12.38 -6.47 -4.04
N ASN A 135 -12.54 -5.92 -5.24
CA ASN A 135 -13.73 -6.10 -6.07
C ASN A 135 -13.98 -7.58 -6.40
N THR A 136 -12.93 -8.34 -6.68
CA THR A 136 -13.02 -9.80 -6.91
C THR A 136 -13.48 -10.52 -5.65
N LEU A 137 -12.88 -10.22 -4.50
CA LEU A 137 -13.23 -10.83 -3.22
C LEU A 137 -14.66 -10.46 -2.79
N ASN A 138 -15.09 -9.21 -2.98
CA ASN A 138 -16.46 -8.81 -2.66
C ASN A 138 -17.47 -9.52 -3.57
N LYS A 139 -17.17 -9.75 -4.85
CA LYS A 139 -18.02 -10.55 -5.78
C LYS A 139 -18.15 -12.01 -5.38
N LEU A 140 -17.19 -12.54 -4.63
CA LEU A 140 -17.27 -13.86 -3.98
C LEU A 140 -18.02 -13.81 -2.63
N ASP A 141 -18.69 -12.69 -2.36
CA ASP A 141 -19.46 -12.41 -1.15
C ASP A 141 -18.65 -12.45 0.15
N TYR A 142 -17.39 -11.98 0.08
CA TYR A 142 -16.56 -11.73 1.25
C TYR A 142 -16.65 -10.28 1.73
N HIS A 143 -16.58 -10.11 3.05
CA HIS A 143 -16.11 -8.85 3.61
C HIS A 143 -14.62 -8.70 3.29
N VAL A 144 -14.20 -7.50 2.93
CA VAL A 144 -12.78 -7.17 2.78
C VAL A 144 -12.43 -6.07 3.76
N VAL A 145 -11.46 -6.33 4.63
CA VAL A 145 -10.85 -5.34 5.51
C VAL A 145 -9.41 -5.16 5.07
N THR A 146 -9.02 -3.95 4.70
CA THR A 146 -7.65 -3.62 4.29
C THR A 146 -7.20 -2.34 4.99
N PHE A 147 -5.91 -2.20 5.23
CA PHE A 147 -5.35 -1.03 5.88
C PHE A 147 -3.97 -0.69 5.30
N ASP A 148 -3.57 0.58 5.46
CA ASP A 148 -2.20 0.99 5.18
C ASP A 148 -1.35 0.87 6.44
N TYR A 149 -0.16 0.28 6.31
CA TYR A 149 0.81 0.27 7.40
C TYR A 149 1.27 1.69 7.74
N ARG A 150 2.04 1.79 8.82
CA ARG A 150 2.67 3.03 9.25
C ARG A 150 3.43 3.71 8.11
N GLY A 151 3.16 4.98 7.88
CA GLY A 151 3.82 5.79 6.84
C GLY A 151 3.39 5.50 5.40
N TYR A 152 2.40 4.63 5.17
CA TYR A 152 1.77 4.44 3.86
C TYR A 152 0.44 5.19 3.77
N GLY A 153 0.06 5.64 2.57
CA GLY A 153 -1.23 6.28 2.34
C GLY A 153 -1.49 7.48 3.26
N ASP A 154 -2.59 7.45 3.98
CA ASP A 154 -2.98 8.40 5.04
C ASP A 154 -2.67 7.90 6.47
N SER A 155 -1.98 6.77 6.62
CA SER A 155 -1.53 6.27 7.91
C SER A 155 -0.33 7.04 8.44
N GLU A 156 -0.31 7.27 9.75
CA GLU A 156 0.74 8.02 10.45
C GLU A 156 1.97 7.17 10.75
N GLY A 157 3.07 7.86 11.09
CA GLY A 157 4.33 7.26 11.49
C GLY A 157 5.21 6.83 10.32
N ASP A 158 6.20 6.00 10.63
CA ASP A 158 7.18 5.48 9.67
C ASP A 158 7.23 3.95 9.74
N PRO A 159 7.47 3.27 8.60
CA PRO A 159 7.66 1.83 8.58
C PRO A 159 9.01 1.45 9.22
N THR A 160 9.00 0.39 10.01
CA THR A 160 10.18 -0.13 10.71
C THR A 160 10.21 -1.66 10.62
N GLU A 161 11.40 -2.24 10.55
CA GLU A 161 11.61 -3.68 10.82
C GLU A 161 11.78 -3.87 12.35
N PRO A 162 11.26 -4.95 12.94
CA PRO A 162 11.54 -5.28 14.34
C PRO A 162 13.01 -5.63 14.61
#